data_AF-A0A1G7FI43-F1
#
_entry.id   AF-A0A1G7FI43-F1
#
_cell.length_a   1.000
_cell.length_b   1.000
_cell.length_c   1.000
_cell.angle_alpha   90.00
_cell.angle_beta   90.00
_cell.angle_gamma   90.00
#
_symmetry.space_group_name_H-M   'P 1'
#
loop_
_entity.id
_entity.type
_entity.pdbx_description
1 polymer ?
#
loop_
_entity_poly.entity_id
_entity_poly.type
_entity_poly.pdbx_seq_one_letter_code
_entity_poly.pdbx_strand_id
1 'polypeptide(L)'
;MKKIKPHLTLTIIGTFRCYLGIALGIGYGLLINFWFRLLDKGLFLAFDLTISKVTSMAQFSASNYTNFLIALTSSSLGFCYTMYFWTSKPTYENRKATLKNRITNANSIFIFMVVLFVFTKFLTFHTPLRYDGFGIDLKSSYDYYPFFLPVFIFLFNWSIISRNYKSGKFILCSAGLVIAYGILLAEIKT
;
A
#
# COMPACT_ATOMS: atom_id res chain seq x y z
N MET A 1 22.16 -21.10 24.57
CA MET A 1 20.81 -21.59 24.18
C MET A 1 20.18 -20.63 23.18
N LYS A 2 19.79 -21.09 21.97
CA LYS A 2 19.05 -20.25 21.00
C LYS A 2 17.67 -19.92 21.61
N LYS A 3 17.40 -18.64 21.92
CA LYS A 3 16.06 -18.20 22.33
C LYS A 3 15.07 -18.51 21.20
N ILE A 4 14.12 -19.40 21.47
CA ILE A 4 13.03 -19.72 20.54
C ILE A 4 12.19 -18.44 20.36
N LYS A 5 11.93 -18.06 19.09
CA LYS A 5 11.12 -16.88 18.79
C LYS A 5 9.70 -17.08 19.35
N PRO A 6 9.13 -16.09 20.07
CA PRO A 6 7.75 -16.16 20.55
C PRO A 6 6.76 -16.19 19.38
N HIS A 7 5.62 -16.86 19.58
CA HIS A 7 4.51 -16.82 18.64
C HIS A 7 3.81 -15.47 18.70
N LEU A 8 3.44 -14.90 17.54
CA LEU A 8 2.63 -13.68 17.52
C LEU A 8 1.20 -14.04 17.94
N THR A 9 0.69 -13.37 18.97
CA THR A 9 -0.68 -13.54 19.47
C THR A 9 -1.36 -12.18 19.64
N LEU A 10 -2.69 -12.19 19.71
CA LEU A 10 -3.48 -10.98 19.94
C LEU A 10 -3.15 -10.32 21.29
N THR A 11 -2.80 -11.11 22.29
CA THR A 11 -2.34 -10.63 23.61
C THR A 11 -0.99 -9.91 23.52
N ILE A 12 -0.10 -10.36 22.62
CA ILE A 12 1.17 -9.68 22.38
C ILE A 12 0.93 -8.36 21.66
N ILE A 13 0.04 -8.27 20.68
CA ILE A 13 -0.23 -6.98 19.99
C ILE A 13 -0.99 -6.02 20.93
N GLY A 14 -1.96 -6.55 21.67
CA GLY A 14 -2.96 -5.81 22.42
C GLY A 14 -4.25 -5.68 21.60
N THR A 15 -5.37 -6.12 22.18
CA THR A 15 -6.68 -6.21 21.51
C THR A 15 -7.11 -4.88 20.89
N PHE A 16 -7.04 -3.79 21.66
CA PHE A 16 -7.38 -2.45 21.19
C PHE A 16 -6.48 -1.99 20.03
N ARG A 17 -5.16 -2.19 20.13
CA ARG A 17 -4.21 -1.82 19.07
C ARG A 17 -4.41 -2.63 17.80
N CYS A 18 -4.79 -3.90 17.95
CA CYS A 18 -5.08 -4.78 16.84
C CYS A 18 -6.22 -4.20 15.99
N TYR A 19 -7.37 -3.97 16.62
CA TYR A 19 -8.57 -3.45 15.94
C TYR A 19 -8.41 -1.99 15.49
N LEU A 20 -7.80 -1.12 16.30
CA LEU A 20 -7.52 0.25 15.90
C LEU A 20 -6.59 0.30 14.69
N GLY A 21 -5.55 -0.54 14.66
CA GLY A 21 -4.64 -0.64 13.53
C GLY A 21 -5.36 -1.09 12.25
N ILE A 22 -6.29 -2.05 12.35
CA ILE A 22 -7.11 -2.47 11.20
C ILE A 22 -8.00 -1.32 10.72
N ALA A 23 -8.72 -0.68 11.64
CA ALA A 23 -9.62 0.44 11.31
C ALA A 23 -8.88 1.60 10.63
N LEU A 24 -7.72 1.98 11.17
CA LEU A 24 -6.87 3.02 10.58
C LEU A 24 -6.29 2.59 9.25
N GLY A 25 -5.88 1.32 9.10
CA GLY A 25 -5.39 0.80 7.83
C GLY A 25 -6.44 0.84 6.72
N ILE A 26 -7.69 0.51 7.03
CA ILE A 26 -8.83 0.66 6.12
C ILE A 26 -9.07 2.15 5.81
N GLY A 27 -9.07 3.02 6.83
CA GLY A 27 -9.26 4.46 6.62
C GLY A 27 -8.20 5.06 5.69
N TYR A 28 -6.92 4.79 5.96
CA TYR A 28 -5.82 5.27 5.11
C TYR A 28 -5.83 4.62 3.72
N GLY A 29 -6.15 3.33 3.61
CA GLY A 29 -6.28 2.66 2.32
C GLY A 29 -7.33 3.31 1.41
N LEU A 30 -8.50 3.67 1.97
CA LEU A 30 -9.55 4.42 1.27
C LEU A 30 -9.05 5.79 0.81
N LEU A 31 -8.43 6.56 1.72
CA LEU A 31 -7.91 7.90 1.42
C LEU A 31 -6.85 7.87 0.31
N ILE A 32 -5.93 6.91 0.36
CA ILE A 32 -4.87 6.75 -0.65
C ILE A 32 -5.47 6.33 -1.99
N ASN A 33 -6.44 5.41 -2.00
CA ASN A 33 -7.15 5.02 -3.22
C ASN A 33 -7.83 6.23 -3.87
N PHE A 34 -8.56 7.01 -3.08
CA PHE A 34 -9.18 8.25 -3.55
C PHE A 34 -8.14 9.22 -4.10
N TRP A 35 -7.02 9.41 -3.39
CA TRP A 35 -5.96 10.32 -3.79
C TRP A 35 -5.28 9.90 -5.10
N PHE A 36 -4.93 8.63 -5.27
CA PHE A 36 -4.34 8.12 -6.51
C PHE A 36 -5.29 8.24 -7.70
N ARG A 37 -6.60 7.99 -7.50
CA ARG A 37 -7.60 8.17 -8.57
C ARG A 37 -7.77 9.63 -8.95
N LEU A 38 -7.76 10.54 -7.98
CA LEU A 38 -7.81 11.98 -8.24
C LEU A 38 -6.57 12.45 -8.99
N LEU A 39 -5.39 11.95 -8.63
CA LEU A 39 -4.14 12.23 -9.33
C LEU A 39 -4.16 11.72 -10.77
N ASP A 40 -4.62 10.49 -11.01
CA ASP A 40 -4.74 9.93 -12.37
C ASP A 40 -5.66 10.78 -13.26
N LYS A 41 -6.81 11.21 -12.73
CA LYS A 41 -7.72 12.15 -13.41
C LYS A 41 -7.11 13.51 -13.66
N GLY A 42 -6.44 14.08 -12.66
CA GLY A 42 -5.80 15.39 -12.76
C GLY A 42 -4.69 15.39 -13.81
N LEU A 43 -3.89 14.32 -13.87
CA LEU A 43 -2.89 14.13 -14.91
C LEU A 43 -3.52 14.02 -16.30
N PHE A 44 -4.56 13.20 -16.45
CA PHE A 44 -5.27 13.08 -17.73
C PHE A 44 -5.73 14.44 -18.27
N LEU A 45 -6.37 15.26 -17.41
CA LEU A 45 -6.82 16.60 -17.79
C LEU A 45 -5.65 17.52 -18.16
N ALA A 46 -4.55 17.50 -17.38
CA ALA A 46 -3.38 18.32 -17.64
C ALA A 46 -2.71 17.96 -18.98
N PHE A 47 -2.66 16.67 -19.33
CA PHE A 47 -2.14 16.21 -20.63
C PHE A 47 -3.04 16.60 -21.79
N ASP A 48 -4.35 16.49 -21.62
CA ASP A 48 -5.29 16.83 -22.69
C ASP A 48 -5.23 18.33 -23.02
N LEU A 49 -5.16 19.17 -21.97
CA LEU A 49 -4.95 20.62 -22.10
C LEU A 49 -3.63 20.97 -22.80
N THR A 50 -2.55 20.20 -22.63
CA THR A 50 -1.27 20.49 -23.31
C THR A 50 -1.28 20.06 -24.79
N ILE A 51 -2.11 19.09 -25.16
CA ILE A 51 -2.21 18.57 -26.54
C ILE A 51 -3.31 19.31 -27.34
N SER A 52 -3.99 20.30 -26.75
CA SER A 52 -5.06 21.09 -27.39
C SER A 52 -6.24 20.26 -27.89
N LYS A 53 -6.39 19.03 -27.40
CA LYS A 53 -7.64 18.28 -27.49
C LYS A 53 -8.41 18.62 -26.22
N VAL A 54 -9.66 19.06 -26.36
CA VAL A 54 -10.54 19.26 -25.21
C VAL A 54 -11.48 18.07 -25.16
N THR A 55 -10.99 16.95 -24.63
CA THR A 55 -11.84 15.83 -24.26
C THR A 55 -12.58 16.16 -22.97
N SER A 56 -13.87 15.82 -22.95
CA SER A 56 -14.71 16.03 -21.78
C SER A 56 -14.26 15.09 -20.65
N MET A 57 -14.32 15.55 -19.40
CA MET A 57 -14.18 14.72 -18.18
C MET A 57 -15.07 13.45 -18.23
N ALA A 58 -16.19 13.51 -18.95
CA ALA A 58 -17.09 12.37 -19.14
C ALA A 58 -16.48 11.21 -19.96
N GLN A 59 -15.38 11.43 -20.67
CA GLN A 59 -14.68 10.41 -21.46
C GLN A 59 -13.59 9.69 -20.66
N PHE A 60 -13.29 10.13 -19.43
CA PHE A 60 -12.31 9.45 -18.58
C PHE A 60 -12.83 8.07 -18.12
N SER A 61 -12.21 7.01 -18.62
CA SER A 61 -12.61 5.61 -18.31
C SER A 61 -11.43 4.73 -17.86
N ALA A 62 -11.03 4.78 -16.58
CA ALA A 62 -9.83 4.04 -16.15
C ALA A 62 -9.96 2.54 -16.45
N SER A 63 -8.91 1.94 -17.02
CA SER A 63 -8.92 0.52 -17.36
C SER A 63 -9.08 -0.33 -16.09
N ASN A 64 -9.73 -1.49 -16.18
CA ASN A 64 -9.86 -2.41 -15.04
C ASN A 64 -8.49 -2.80 -14.46
N TYR A 65 -7.47 -2.89 -15.33
CA TYR A 65 -6.09 -3.18 -14.94
C TYR A 65 -5.52 -2.08 -14.02
N THR A 66 -5.59 -0.81 -14.46
CA THR A 66 -5.06 0.33 -13.69
C THR A 66 -5.85 0.52 -12.39
N ASN A 67 -7.18 0.38 -12.44
CA ASN A 67 -8.04 0.44 -11.26
C ASN A 67 -7.68 -0.60 -10.21
N PHE A 68 -7.46 -1.85 -10.65
CA PHE A 68 -7.10 -2.94 -9.74
C PHE A 68 -5.70 -2.75 -9.15
N LEU A 69 -4.73 -2.28 -9.96
CA LEU A 69 -3.38 -1.98 -9.49
C LEU A 69 -3.37 -0.86 -8.43
N ILE A 70 -4.09 0.23 -8.69
CA ILE A 70 -4.25 1.34 -7.73
C ILE A 70 -4.88 0.81 -6.44
N ALA A 71 -6.00 0.10 -6.54
CA ALA A 71 -6.73 -0.42 -5.39
C ALA A 71 -5.89 -1.37 -4.53
N LEU A 72 -5.16 -2.30 -5.14
CA LEU A 72 -4.30 -3.25 -4.43
C LEU A 72 -3.09 -2.57 -3.78
N THR A 73 -2.52 -1.56 -4.45
CA THR A 73 -1.43 -0.73 -3.91
C THR A 73 -1.91 0.08 -2.72
N SER A 74 -3.07 0.72 -2.82
CA SER A 74 -3.68 1.48 -1.72
C SER A 74 -4.02 0.59 -0.52
N SER A 75 -4.56 -0.61 -0.74
CA SER A 75 -4.79 -1.61 0.31
C SER A 75 -3.47 -2.00 1.02
N SER A 76 -2.42 -2.24 0.25
CA SER A 76 -1.09 -2.61 0.78
C SER A 76 -0.44 -1.47 1.56
N LEU A 77 -0.63 -0.22 1.13
CA LEU A 77 -0.18 0.97 1.85
C LEU A 77 -1.01 1.23 3.11
N GLY A 78 -2.32 1.01 3.08
CA GLY A 78 -3.17 1.00 4.27
C GLY A 78 -2.70 -0.03 5.29
N PHE A 79 -2.29 -1.21 4.84
CA PHE A 79 -1.70 -2.23 5.71
C PHE A 79 -0.40 -1.79 6.40
N CYS A 80 0.39 -0.90 5.80
CA CYS A 80 1.56 -0.30 6.49
C CYS A 80 1.14 0.40 7.80
N TYR A 81 0.00 1.10 7.80
CA TYR A 81 -0.54 1.73 9.01
C TYR A 81 -1.00 0.69 10.02
N THR A 82 -1.70 -0.36 9.59
CA THR A 82 -2.07 -1.46 10.48
C THR A 82 -0.84 -2.04 11.17
N MET A 83 0.20 -2.31 10.41
CA MET A 83 1.46 -2.85 10.93
C MET A 83 2.16 -1.88 11.88
N TYR A 84 2.23 -0.60 11.53
CA TYR A 84 2.77 0.44 12.41
C TYR A 84 2.07 0.45 13.78
N PHE A 85 0.75 0.37 13.81
CA PHE A 85 -0.01 0.34 15.07
C PHE A 85 0.13 -0.99 15.82
N TRP A 86 0.25 -2.11 15.11
CA TRP A 86 0.50 -3.41 15.75
C TRP A 86 1.87 -3.48 16.41
N THR A 87 2.84 -2.71 15.89
CA THR A 87 4.19 -2.63 16.44
C THR A 87 4.43 -1.39 17.31
N SER A 88 3.46 -0.51 17.55
CA SER A 88 3.65 0.74 18.31
C SER A 88 3.71 0.59 19.84
N LYS A 89 4.23 -0.53 20.36
CA LYS A 89 4.40 -0.69 21.82
C LYS A 89 5.30 0.40 22.42
N PRO A 90 4.85 1.10 23.48
CA PRO A 90 5.59 2.21 24.08
C PRO A 90 6.89 1.75 24.76
N THR A 91 6.89 0.59 25.43
CA THR A 91 8.05 0.07 26.16
C THR A 91 8.09 -1.46 26.10
N TYR A 92 9.29 -2.00 25.82
CA TYR A 92 9.63 -3.37 26.16
C TYR A 92 10.56 -3.35 27.36
N GLU A 93 10.53 -4.40 28.18
CA GLU A 93 11.41 -4.57 29.34
C GLU A 93 12.91 -4.51 28.99
N ASN A 94 13.27 -4.76 27.72
CA ASN A 94 14.65 -4.78 27.25
C ASN A 94 14.93 -3.67 26.22
N ARG A 95 15.95 -2.84 26.48
CA ARG A 95 16.42 -1.76 25.58
C ARG A 95 16.66 -2.23 24.14
N LYS A 96 17.23 -3.43 23.95
CA LYS A 96 17.48 -4.00 22.60
C LYS A 96 16.18 -4.36 21.88
N ALA A 97 15.16 -4.79 22.60
CA ALA A 97 13.84 -5.08 22.03
C ALA A 97 13.10 -3.79 21.65
N THR A 98 13.18 -2.76 22.51
CA THR A 98 12.62 -1.43 22.23
C THR A 98 13.22 -0.80 20.98
N LEU A 99 14.55 -0.88 20.79
CA LEU A 99 15.21 -0.38 19.58
C LEU A 99 14.74 -1.10 18.31
N LYS A 100 14.70 -2.44 18.32
CA LYS A 100 14.22 -3.23 17.19
C LYS A 100 12.77 -2.88 16.82
N ASN A 101 11.94 -2.64 17.81
CA ASN A 101 10.55 -2.26 17.62
C ASN A 101 10.41 -0.85 17.02
N ARG A 102 11.21 0.12 17.49
CA ARG A 102 11.26 1.47 16.90
C ARG A 102 11.72 1.45 15.45
N ILE A 103 12.73 0.64 15.11
CA ILE A 103 13.17 0.43 13.72
C ILE A 103 12.05 -0.17 12.88
N THR A 104 11.27 -1.09 13.44
CA THR A 104 10.12 -1.69 12.74
C THR A 104 9.06 -0.65 12.41
N ASN A 105 8.69 0.19 13.39
CA ASN A 105 7.75 1.30 13.19
C ASN A 105 8.24 2.30 12.14
N ALA A 106 9.50 2.73 12.27
CA ALA A 106 10.12 3.67 11.35
C ALA A 106 10.16 3.11 9.92
N ASN A 107 10.45 1.81 9.76
CA ASN A 107 10.46 1.17 8.45
C ASN A 107 9.07 1.12 7.79
N SER A 108 8.01 0.80 8.53
CA SER A 108 6.65 0.80 7.97
C SER A 108 6.24 2.18 7.45
N ILE A 109 6.58 3.25 8.17
CA ILE A 109 6.37 4.63 7.71
C ILE A 109 7.31 4.97 6.54
N PHE A 110 8.57 4.55 6.62
CA PHE A 110 9.56 4.84 5.57
C PHE A 110 9.14 4.25 4.22
N ILE A 111 8.71 2.97 4.18
CA ILE A 111 8.23 2.34 2.93
C ILE A 111 7.01 3.07 2.41
N PHE A 112 6.08 3.40 3.29
CA PHE A 112 4.90 4.18 2.92
C PHE A 112 5.30 5.49 2.23
N MET A 113 6.21 6.26 2.83
CA MET A 113 6.70 7.52 2.28
C MET A 113 7.53 7.34 1.00
N VAL A 114 8.36 6.29 0.91
CA VAL A 114 9.15 5.98 -0.29
C VAL A 114 8.24 5.65 -1.46
N VAL A 115 7.21 4.82 -1.23
CA VAL A 115 6.25 4.47 -2.28
C VAL A 115 5.49 5.72 -2.72
N LEU A 116 5.00 6.54 -1.79
CA LEU A 116 4.36 7.81 -2.16
C LEU A 116 5.30 8.75 -2.93
N PHE A 117 6.57 8.85 -2.53
CA PHE A 117 7.58 9.65 -3.22
C PHE A 117 7.88 9.14 -4.63
N VAL A 118 7.97 7.82 -4.80
CA VAL A 118 8.16 7.21 -6.12
C VAL A 118 6.95 7.48 -7.00
N PHE A 119 5.73 7.35 -6.46
CA PHE A 119 4.51 7.72 -7.18
C PHE A 119 4.52 9.19 -7.59
N THR A 120 4.89 10.13 -6.72
CA THR A 120 4.96 11.57 -7.09
C THR A 120 6.02 11.86 -8.16
N LYS A 121 7.11 11.09 -8.22
CA LYS A 121 8.10 11.19 -9.31
C LYS A 121 7.62 10.58 -10.62
N PHE A 122 6.86 9.49 -10.59
CA PHE A 122 6.16 8.99 -11.78
C PHE A 122 5.12 9.99 -12.32
N LEU A 123 4.58 10.89 -11.49
CA LEU A 123 3.77 12.03 -11.97
C LEU A 123 4.61 13.11 -12.67
N THR A 124 5.93 13.19 -12.40
CA THR A 124 6.83 14.22 -12.96
C THR A 124 7.39 13.80 -14.32
N PHE A 125 7.60 12.50 -14.52
CA PHE A 125 7.83 11.97 -15.86
C PHE A 125 6.51 12.02 -16.60
N HIS A 126 6.50 12.48 -17.84
CA HIS A 126 5.32 12.50 -18.69
C HIS A 126 4.90 11.09 -19.13
N THR A 127 4.86 10.15 -18.19
CA THR A 127 4.30 8.81 -18.32
C THR A 127 2.90 8.89 -17.74
N PRO A 128 1.88 9.17 -18.57
CA PRO A 128 0.53 9.00 -18.10
C PRO A 128 0.38 7.53 -17.65
N LEU A 129 -0.20 7.31 -16.47
CA LEU A 129 -0.62 5.98 -16.00
C LEU A 129 -1.62 5.32 -16.98
N ARG A 130 -2.05 6.06 -18.01
CA ARG A 130 -2.86 5.64 -19.14
C ARG A 130 -2.17 6.01 -20.46
N TYR A 131 -2.09 5.03 -21.33
CA TYR A 131 -1.77 5.24 -22.74
C TYR A 131 -2.82 6.10 -23.43
N ASP A 132 -2.40 7.11 -24.22
CA ASP A 132 -3.00 7.39 -25.54
C ASP A 132 -2.15 8.32 -26.45
N GLY A 133 -0.82 8.15 -26.49
CA GLY A 133 -0.02 8.92 -27.47
C GLY A 133 1.50 8.96 -27.31
N PHE A 134 2.05 8.46 -26.20
CA PHE A 134 3.50 8.51 -25.92
C PHE A 134 4.20 7.13 -25.82
N GLY A 135 3.57 6.05 -26.29
CA GLY A 135 4.28 4.80 -26.61
C GLY A 135 4.61 3.83 -25.46
N ILE A 136 4.14 4.04 -24.23
CA ILE A 136 4.27 3.06 -23.13
C ILE A 136 2.91 2.82 -22.48
N ASP A 137 2.22 1.74 -22.86
CA ASP A 137 1.04 1.25 -22.14
C ASP A 137 1.52 0.27 -21.06
N LEU A 138 1.27 0.59 -19.78
CA LEU A 138 1.75 -0.19 -18.64
C LEU A 138 1.33 -1.66 -18.73
N LYS A 139 0.12 -1.94 -19.24
CA LYS A 139 -0.35 -3.31 -19.46
C LYS A 139 0.38 -3.97 -20.62
N SER A 140 0.43 -3.34 -21.80
CA SER A 140 1.13 -3.92 -22.96
C SER A 140 2.64 -4.14 -22.74
N SER A 141 3.27 -3.24 -21.98
CA SER A 141 4.74 -3.17 -21.86
C SER A 141 5.26 -3.98 -20.68
N TYR A 142 4.48 -4.10 -19.61
CA TYR A 142 4.92 -4.72 -18.36
C TYR A 142 3.95 -5.78 -17.82
N ASP A 143 2.81 -6.02 -18.48
CA ASP A 143 1.83 -7.05 -18.14
C ASP A 143 1.55 -7.15 -16.63
N TYR A 144 2.02 -8.19 -15.94
CA TYR A 144 1.79 -8.35 -14.50
C TYR A 144 2.87 -7.75 -13.58
N TYR A 145 4.01 -7.29 -14.11
CA TYR A 145 5.15 -6.81 -13.28
C TYR A 145 4.78 -5.71 -12.27
N PRO A 146 3.93 -4.72 -12.60
CA PRO A 146 3.55 -3.70 -11.64
C PRO A 146 2.83 -4.24 -10.38
N PHE A 147 2.18 -5.40 -10.47
CA PHE A 147 1.53 -6.04 -9.31
C PHE A 147 2.53 -6.60 -8.28
N PHE A 148 3.82 -6.70 -8.61
CA PHE A 148 4.83 -7.00 -7.60
C PHE A 148 4.99 -5.90 -6.57
N LEU A 149 4.63 -4.64 -6.89
CA LEU A 149 4.73 -3.52 -5.96
C LEU A 149 3.86 -3.70 -4.70
N PRO A 150 2.52 -3.91 -4.78
CA PRO A 150 1.70 -4.17 -3.59
C PRO A 150 2.17 -5.41 -2.81
N VAL A 151 2.54 -6.47 -3.51
CA VAL A 151 3.06 -7.70 -2.89
C VAL A 151 4.36 -7.42 -2.12
N PHE A 152 5.28 -6.66 -2.71
CA PHE A 152 6.52 -6.25 -2.08
C PHE A 152 6.26 -5.41 -0.82
N ILE A 153 5.38 -4.41 -0.89
CA ILE A 153 5.01 -3.56 0.26
C ILE A 153 4.48 -4.43 1.41
N PHE A 154 3.58 -5.35 1.11
CA PHE A 154 2.99 -6.26 2.10
C PHE A 154 4.06 -7.18 2.74
N LEU A 155 4.83 -7.89 1.91
CA LEU A 155 5.84 -8.84 2.38
C LEU A 155 6.97 -8.14 3.13
N PHE A 156 7.36 -6.94 2.71
CA PHE A 156 8.43 -6.19 3.37
C PHE A 156 8.03 -5.82 4.80
N ASN A 157 6.80 -5.32 5.01
CA ASN A 157 6.27 -5.06 6.36
C ASN A 157 6.30 -6.32 7.22
N TRP A 158 5.88 -7.45 6.67
CA TRP A 158 5.89 -8.73 7.38
C TRP A 158 7.29 -9.28 7.65
N SER A 159 8.26 -9.03 6.76
CA SER A 159 9.64 -9.50 6.91
C SER A 159 10.25 -8.99 8.22
N ILE A 160 9.89 -7.77 8.63
CA ILE A 160 10.44 -7.14 9.82
C ILE A 160 9.84 -7.74 11.09
N ILE A 161 8.53 -7.97 11.13
CA ILE A 161 7.88 -8.65 12.28
C ILE A 161 8.34 -10.10 12.39
N SER A 162 8.48 -10.80 11.26
CA SER A 162 8.90 -12.20 11.21
C SER A 162 10.34 -12.43 11.70
N ARG A 163 11.16 -11.37 11.75
CA ARG A 163 12.48 -11.41 12.41
C ARG A 163 12.35 -11.59 13.93
N ASN A 164 11.29 -11.05 14.54
CA ASN A 164 11.10 -11.04 15.99
C ASN A 164 10.11 -12.10 16.48
N TYR A 165 9.09 -12.46 15.69
CA TYR A 165 8.00 -13.36 16.07
C TYR A 165 7.77 -14.46 15.02
N LYS A 166 7.18 -15.60 15.43
CA LYS A 166 6.57 -16.56 14.50
C LYS A 166 5.16 -16.07 14.14
N SER A 167 4.97 -15.61 12.89
CA SER A 167 3.78 -14.87 12.43
C SER A 167 3.00 -15.52 11.28
N GLY A 168 3.36 -16.74 10.84
CA GLY A 168 2.82 -17.35 9.62
C GLY A 168 1.30 -17.33 9.47
N LYS A 169 0.55 -17.64 10.54
CA LYS A 169 -0.92 -17.59 10.53
C LYS A 169 -1.48 -16.18 10.31
N PHE A 170 -0.85 -15.17 10.92
CA PHE A 170 -1.25 -13.77 10.75
C PHE A 170 -0.90 -13.25 9.36
N ILE A 171 0.22 -13.69 8.77
CA ILE A 171 0.59 -13.36 7.39
C ILE A 171 -0.51 -13.82 6.43
N LEU A 172 -0.92 -15.10 6.52
CA LEU A 172 -1.96 -15.66 5.65
C LEU A 172 -3.31 -14.95 5.82
N CYS A 173 -3.74 -14.72 7.07
CA CYS A 173 -5.00 -14.05 7.36
C CYS A 173 -5.01 -12.60 6.83
N SER A 174 -3.95 -11.83 7.12
CA SER A 174 -3.83 -10.46 6.64
C SER A 174 -3.67 -10.36 5.13
N ALA A 175 -3.01 -11.32 4.48
CA ALA A 175 -2.94 -11.38 3.01
C ALA A 175 -4.33 -11.51 2.39
N GLY A 176 -5.16 -12.42 2.91
CA GLY A 176 -6.56 -12.56 2.49
C GLY A 176 -7.35 -11.28 2.67
N LEU A 177 -7.20 -10.61 3.83
CA LEU A 177 -7.86 -9.32 4.09
C LEU A 177 -7.41 -8.21 3.14
N VAL A 178 -6.10 -8.08 2.88
CA VAL A 178 -5.55 -7.07 1.97
C VAL A 178 -6.02 -7.29 0.53
N ILE A 179 -6.10 -8.55 0.08
CA ILE A 179 -6.61 -8.88 -1.25
C ILE A 179 -8.11 -8.60 -1.34
N ALA A 180 -8.91 -9.08 -0.39
CA ALA A 180 -10.35 -8.84 -0.36
C ALA A 180 -10.66 -7.34 -0.32
N TYR A 181 -9.95 -6.59 0.51
CA TYR A 181 -10.10 -5.15 0.60
C TYR A 181 -9.65 -4.43 -0.69
N GLY A 182 -8.57 -4.88 -1.32
CA GLY A 182 -8.15 -4.39 -2.64
C GLY A 182 -9.20 -4.63 -3.73
N ILE A 183 -9.88 -5.78 -3.73
CA ILE A 183 -10.98 -6.08 -4.66
C ILE A 183 -12.14 -5.10 -4.42
N LEU A 184 -12.56 -4.91 -3.17
CA LEU A 184 -13.62 -3.94 -2.83
C LEU A 184 -13.26 -2.51 -3.25
N LEU A 185 -12.02 -2.08 -3.05
CA LEU A 185 -11.53 -0.76 -3.47
C LEU A 185 -11.48 -0.60 -5.00
N ALA A 186 -11.38 -1.69 -5.76
CA ALA A 186 -11.35 -1.67 -7.21
C ALA A 186 -12.75 -1.41 -7.79
N GLU A 187 -13.81 -1.84 -7.12
CA GLU A 187 -15.21 -1.60 -7.50
C GLU A 187 -15.62 -0.13 -7.37
N ILE A 188 -14.90 0.65 -6.56
CA ILE A 188 -15.11 2.09 -6.43
C ILE A 188 -14.66 2.77 -7.73
N LYS A 189 -15.60 2.97 -8.66
CA LYS A 189 -15.40 3.76 -9.87
C LYS A 189 -15.64 5.23 -9.53
N THR A 190 -14.59 5.95 -9.11
CA THR A 190 -14.67 7.41 -9.04
C THR A 190 -14.42 8.04 -10.39
#